data_AF-A0A2K3JCV4-F1
#
_entry.id   AF-A0A2K3JCV4-F1
#
_cell.length_a   1.000
_cell.length_b   1.000
_cell.length_c   1.000
_cell.angle_alpha   90.00
_cell.angle_beta   90.00
_cell.angle_gamma   90.00
#
_symmetry.space_group_name_H-M   'P 1'
#
loop_
_entity.id
_entity.type
_entity.pdbx_description
1 polymer ?
#
loop_
_entity_poly.entity_id
_entity_poly.type
_entity_poly.pdbx_seq_one_letter_code
_entity_poly.pdbx_strand_id
1 'polypeptide(L)'
;MTPKEKVEKWLEDKNPIPLGFFGFIEQNHGTKYREISLDELVVKVLDLTKKYSSENTETKNIETPAFKYRSSYDIWRHVIYFQPNYSLLDVMDSIYRNEEKFYGQYCTTIYRRVFRTKSNDNSKYLTNENKDHYDEYNLIFNEWKNINKEENLFETSF
;
A
#
# COMPACT_ATOMS: atom_id res chain seq x y z
N MET A 1 -13.25 -17.34 6.87
CA MET A 1 -12.10 -16.42 6.94
C MET A 1 -12.51 -15.12 6.30
N THR A 2 -12.63 -14.05 7.08
CA THR A 2 -12.95 -12.70 6.61
C THR A 2 -11.79 -12.14 5.78
N PRO A 3 -12.00 -11.09 4.96
CA PRO A 3 -10.89 -10.43 4.26
C PRO A 3 -9.76 -9.97 5.20
N LYS A 4 -10.11 -9.42 6.36
CA LYS A 4 -9.15 -9.03 7.41
C LYS A 4 -8.34 -10.23 7.91
N GLU A 5 -9.00 -11.34 8.26
CA GLU A 5 -8.33 -12.56 8.72
C GLU A 5 -7.40 -13.17 7.66
N LYS A 6 -7.74 -13.07 6.36
CA LYS A 6 -6.85 -13.52 5.27
C LYS A 6 -5.54 -12.72 5.24
N VAL A 7 -5.64 -11.39 5.43
CA VAL A 7 -4.47 -10.50 5.43
C VAL A 7 -3.63 -10.73 6.67
N GLU A 8 -4.25 -10.80 7.84
CA GLU A 8 -3.56 -11.05 9.12
C GLU A 8 -2.82 -12.39 9.09
N LYS A 9 -3.49 -13.47 8.65
CA LYS A 9 -2.85 -14.78 8.47
C LYS A 9 -1.67 -14.74 7.51
N TRP A 10 -1.80 -14.01 6.40
CA TRP A 10 -0.70 -13.87 5.45
C TRP A 10 0.50 -13.13 6.07
N LEU A 11 0.25 -12.19 6.98
CA LEU A 11 1.29 -11.42 7.68
C LEU A 11 2.01 -12.22 8.78
N GLU A 12 1.40 -13.26 9.37
CA GLU A 12 2.02 -14.09 10.42
C GLU A 12 3.39 -14.66 9.99
N ASP A 13 3.51 -15.03 8.71
CA ASP A 13 4.74 -15.60 8.13
C ASP A 13 5.66 -14.53 7.49
N LYS A 14 5.43 -13.24 7.77
CA LYS A 14 6.19 -12.12 7.18
C LYS A 14 6.90 -11.32 8.26
N ASN A 15 8.16 -10.98 8.00
CA ASN A 15 8.88 -9.99 8.80
C ASN A 15 8.77 -8.61 8.12
N PRO A 16 8.00 -7.65 8.68
CA PRO A 16 7.84 -6.33 8.10
C PRO A 16 9.06 -5.46 8.40
N ILE A 17 10.20 -5.78 7.79
CA ILE A 17 11.40 -4.94 7.86
C ILE A 17 11.06 -3.62 7.14
N PRO A 18 11.13 -2.46 7.81
CA PRO A 18 10.87 -1.18 7.17
C PRO A 18 11.79 -0.96 5.97
N LEU A 19 11.24 -0.40 4.89
CA LEU A 19 12.01 0.01 3.72
C LEU A 19 12.30 1.51 3.81
N GLY A 20 13.55 1.88 3.57
CA GLY A 20 14.01 3.27 3.59
C GLY A 20 14.36 3.75 2.18
N PHE A 21 14.61 5.05 2.04
CA PHE A 21 15.06 5.66 0.79
C PHE A 21 16.57 5.90 0.85
N PHE A 22 17.33 5.39 -0.11
CA PHE A 22 18.74 5.77 -0.28
C PHE A 22 18.81 7.04 -1.15
N GLY A 23 19.17 8.16 -0.54
CA GLY A 23 19.36 9.46 -1.20
C GLY A 23 18.32 10.52 -0.80
N PHE A 24 18.69 11.40 0.12
CA PHE A 24 18.06 12.71 0.37
C PHE A 24 16.61 12.74 0.89
N ILE A 25 16.29 11.96 1.92
CA ILE A 25 15.21 12.37 2.86
C ILE A 25 15.82 12.80 4.19
N GLU A 26 16.87 13.63 4.12
CA GLU A 26 17.44 14.24 5.32
C GLU A 26 17.43 15.77 5.31
N GLN A 27 17.08 16.46 4.22
CA GLN A 27 17.42 17.90 4.15
C GLN A 27 16.46 18.88 3.46
N ASN A 28 15.24 18.52 3.06
CA ASN A 28 14.33 19.54 2.53
C ASN A 28 12.96 19.54 3.21
N HIS A 29 12.70 20.68 3.87
CA HIS A 29 11.46 21.12 4.53
C HIS A 29 11.28 20.60 5.95
N GLY A 30 11.36 21.52 6.93
CA GLY A 30 11.19 21.31 8.37
C GLY A 30 9.80 20.81 8.82
N THR A 31 9.12 20.02 8.00
CA THR A 31 7.95 19.23 8.37
C THR A 31 8.46 17.91 8.95
N LYS A 32 8.24 17.67 10.24
CA LYS A 32 8.47 16.34 10.80
C LYS A 32 7.49 15.39 10.11
N TYR A 33 7.96 14.36 9.42
CA TYR A 33 7.13 13.29 8.82
C TYR A 33 6.18 12.60 9.83
N ARG A 34 6.32 12.88 11.13
CA ARG A 34 5.37 12.46 12.16
C ARG A 34 4.00 13.16 12.06
N GLU A 35 3.89 14.29 11.37
CA GLU A 35 2.69 15.14 11.36
C GLU A 35 1.88 15.10 10.05
N ILE A 36 2.32 14.32 9.05
CA ILE A 36 1.54 14.14 7.81
C ILE A 36 0.44 13.10 8.02
N SER A 37 -0.69 13.29 7.33
CA SER A 37 -1.77 12.29 7.34
C SER A 37 -1.34 11.02 6.60
N LEU A 38 -1.95 9.87 6.94
CA LEU A 38 -1.69 8.60 6.24
C LEU A 38 -1.90 8.73 4.72
N ASP A 39 -2.99 9.39 4.31
CA ASP A 39 -3.33 9.56 2.90
C ASP A 39 -2.25 10.36 2.15
N GLU A 40 -1.72 11.43 2.75
CA GLU A 40 -0.59 12.18 2.19
C GLU A 40 0.71 11.39 2.20
N LEU A 41 0.96 10.61 3.25
CA LEU A 41 2.15 9.76 3.36
C LEU A 41 2.16 8.68 2.27
N VAL A 42 1.03 8.00 2.02
CA VAL A 42 0.92 6.99 0.95
C VAL A 42 1.22 7.61 -0.42
N VAL A 43 0.65 8.79 -0.72
CA VAL A 43 0.94 9.51 -1.97
C VAL A 43 2.43 9.84 -2.09
N LYS A 44 3.02 10.43 -1.03
CA LYS A 44 4.44 10.77 -0.99
C LYS A 44 5.34 9.53 -1.17
N VAL A 45 5.02 8.42 -0.50
CA VAL A 45 5.76 7.15 -0.64
C VAL A 45 5.75 6.69 -2.10
N LEU A 46 4.59 6.68 -2.75
CA LEU A 46 4.49 6.27 -4.15
C LEU A 46 5.22 7.22 -5.11
N ASP A 47 5.13 8.54 -4.90
CA ASP A 47 5.83 9.53 -5.72
C ASP A 47 7.35 9.46 -5.57
N LEU A 48 7.84 9.32 -4.33
CA LEU A 48 9.27 9.20 -4.06
C LEU A 48 9.79 7.88 -4.61
N THR A 49 9.14 6.76 -4.31
CA THR A 49 9.60 5.43 -4.74
C THR A 49 9.55 5.24 -6.26
N LYS A 50 8.85 6.09 -7.01
CA LYS A 50 8.90 6.10 -8.48
C LYS A 50 10.32 6.20 -9.02
N LYS A 51 11.22 6.97 -8.39
CA LYS A 51 12.59 7.17 -8.91
C LYS A 51 13.65 6.30 -8.25
N TYR A 52 13.29 5.53 -7.22
CA TYR A 52 14.24 4.81 -6.37
C TYR A 52 13.91 3.34 -6.27
N SER A 53 14.94 2.51 -6.18
CA SER A 53 14.77 1.12 -5.77
C SER A 53 14.44 1.07 -4.28
N SER A 54 13.54 0.18 -3.87
CA SER A 54 13.35 -0.10 -2.45
C SER A 54 14.38 -1.11 -1.99
N GLU A 55 15.04 -0.78 -0.90
CA GLU A 55 16.13 -1.55 -0.34
C GLU A 55 15.78 -1.96 1.09
N ASN A 56 16.07 -3.21 1.42
CA ASN A 56 15.97 -3.67 2.80
C ASN A 56 16.93 -2.85 3.68
N THR A 57 16.41 -2.20 4.72
CA THR A 57 17.21 -1.27 5.54
C THR A 57 18.32 -1.97 6.32
N GLU A 58 18.14 -3.25 6.66
CA GLU A 58 19.07 -4.09 7.40
C GLU A 58 20.08 -4.80 6.48
N THR A 59 19.60 -5.45 5.41
CA THR A 59 20.43 -6.31 4.56
C THR A 59 21.01 -5.61 3.33
N LYS A 60 20.53 -4.40 3.02
CA LYS A 60 20.94 -3.60 1.85
C LYS A 60 20.62 -4.23 0.49
N ASN A 61 19.80 -5.27 0.45
CA ASN A 61 19.38 -5.90 -0.80
C ASN A 61 18.25 -5.12 -1.47
N ILE A 62 18.31 -5.01 -2.81
CA ILE A 62 17.25 -4.42 -3.62
C ILE A 62 16.07 -5.40 -3.69
N GLU A 63 14.95 -5.01 -3.09
CA GLU A 63 13.70 -5.80 -3.06
C GLU A 63 12.77 -5.41 -4.22
N THR A 64 12.74 -4.12 -4.58
CA THR A 64 12.02 -3.65 -5.77
C THR A 64 12.82 -2.60 -6.54
N PRO A 65 12.94 -2.69 -7.87
CA PRO A 65 13.70 -1.72 -8.66
C PRO A 65 12.96 -0.38 -8.85
N ALA A 66 13.72 0.66 -9.21
CA ALA A 66 13.22 1.99 -9.56
C ALA A 66 12.23 1.98 -10.75
N PHE A 67 11.42 3.04 -10.87
CA PHE A 67 10.43 3.26 -11.94
C PHE A 67 9.32 2.22 -12.05
N LYS A 68 9.18 1.37 -11.03
CA LYS A 68 8.14 0.37 -10.95
C LYS A 68 7.05 0.76 -9.97
N TYR A 69 5.92 0.11 -10.17
CA TYR A 69 4.80 0.10 -9.27
C TYR A 69 5.22 -0.55 -7.94
N ARG A 70 4.46 -0.30 -6.88
CA ARG A 70 4.72 -0.84 -5.55
C ARG A 70 3.56 -1.72 -5.10
N SER A 71 3.86 -2.90 -4.55
CA SER A 71 2.82 -3.70 -3.91
C SER A 71 2.30 -3.00 -2.66
N SER A 72 1.11 -3.34 -2.19
CA SER A 72 0.59 -2.80 -0.93
C SER A 72 1.52 -3.08 0.25
N TYR A 73 2.14 -4.27 0.25
CA TYR A 73 3.16 -4.65 1.23
C TYR A 73 4.39 -3.75 1.17
N ASP A 74 4.89 -3.38 -0.02
CA ASP A 74 6.01 -2.45 -0.14
C ASP A 74 5.66 -1.05 0.36
N ILE A 75 4.47 -0.56 -0.01
CA ILE A 75 3.97 0.75 0.42
C ILE A 75 3.91 0.78 1.94
N TRP A 76 3.32 -0.25 2.56
CA TRP A 76 3.24 -0.36 4.01
C TRP A 76 4.62 -0.39 4.69
N ARG A 77 5.58 -1.16 4.16
CA ARG A 77 6.96 -1.18 4.69
C ARG A 77 7.66 0.17 4.62
N HIS A 78 7.37 1.01 3.63
CA HIS A 78 7.83 2.41 3.58
C HIS A 78 7.08 3.32 4.55
N VAL A 79 5.76 3.12 4.72
CA VAL A 79 4.94 3.89 5.67
C VAL A 79 5.44 3.71 7.11
N ILE A 80 5.68 2.46 7.53
CA ILE A 80 6.12 2.17 8.92
C ILE A 80 7.53 2.66 9.24
N TYR A 81 8.34 2.96 8.22
CA TYR A 81 9.62 3.64 8.41
C TYR A 81 9.43 5.05 9.02
N PHE A 82 8.37 5.77 8.62
CA PHE A 82 8.08 7.12 9.14
C PHE A 82 7.08 7.12 10.30
N GLN A 83 6.03 6.30 10.20
CA GLN A 83 4.91 6.24 11.14
C GLN A 83 4.58 4.77 11.43
N PRO A 84 5.26 4.14 12.42
CA PRO A 84 5.18 2.69 12.67
C PRO A 84 3.83 2.20 13.20
N ASN A 85 2.93 3.10 13.57
CA ASN A 85 1.63 2.76 14.13
C ASN A 85 0.59 2.37 13.09
N TYR A 86 0.88 2.52 11.79
CA TYR A 86 -0.04 2.14 10.73
C TYR A 86 0.14 0.68 10.31
N SER A 87 -0.98 0.00 10.14
CA SER A 87 -1.04 -1.36 9.61
C SER A 87 -1.13 -1.38 8.07
N LEU A 88 -0.92 -2.56 7.49
CA LEU A 88 -1.17 -2.79 6.06
C LEU A 88 -2.64 -2.52 5.69
N LEU A 89 -3.57 -2.84 6.60
CA LEU A 89 -4.99 -2.60 6.41
C LEU A 89 -5.29 -1.10 6.31
N ASP A 90 -4.66 -0.27 7.15
CA ASP A 90 -4.78 1.20 7.08
C ASP A 90 -4.28 1.74 5.75
N VAL A 91 -3.14 1.24 5.28
CA VAL A 91 -2.55 1.63 3.99
C VAL A 91 -3.49 1.27 2.84
N MET A 92 -4.09 0.09 2.87
CA MET A 92 -5.02 -0.33 1.83
C MET A 92 -6.35 0.42 1.88
N ASP A 93 -6.89 0.70 3.08
CA ASP A 93 -8.07 1.55 3.24
C ASP A 93 -7.79 2.96 2.70
N SER A 94 -6.60 3.52 2.97
CA SER A 94 -6.15 4.80 2.42
C SER A 94 -6.08 4.79 0.88
N ILE A 95 -5.49 3.74 0.28
CA ILE A 95 -5.43 3.57 -1.18
C ILE A 95 -6.83 3.48 -1.78
N TYR A 96 -7.73 2.73 -1.15
CA TYR A 96 -9.10 2.56 -1.63
C TYR A 96 -9.89 3.87 -1.56
N ARG A 97 -9.84 4.60 -0.44
CA ARG A 97 -10.54 5.89 -0.27
C ARG A 97 -10.06 6.97 -1.23
N ASN A 98 -8.83 6.86 -1.69
CA ASN A 98 -8.18 7.80 -2.61
C ASN A 98 -7.91 7.14 -3.98
N GLU A 99 -8.73 6.16 -4.40
CA GLU A 99 -8.51 5.40 -5.64
C GLU A 99 -8.43 6.30 -6.89
N GLU A 100 -9.03 7.49 -6.84
CA GLU A 100 -8.96 8.48 -7.90
C GLU A 100 -7.53 9.02 -8.12
N LYS A 101 -6.67 8.97 -7.10
CA LYS A 101 -5.26 9.43 -7.15
C LYS A 101 -4.30 8.35 -7.63
N PHE A 102 -4.72 7.09 -7.66
CA PHE A 102 -3.84 5.96 -7.91
C PHE A 102 -4.21 5.18 -9.17
N TYR A 103 -3.20 4.76 -9.91
CA TYR A 103 -3.33 3.67 -10.88
C TYR A 103 -2.79 2.41 -10.23
N GLY A 104 -3.51 1.31 -10.32
CA GLY A 104 -2.94 0.01 -9.96
C GLY A 104 -3.43 -1.08 -10.87
N GLN A 105 -2.66 -2.16 -10.85
CA GLN A 105 -2.87 -3.32 -11.69
C GLN A 105 -2.41 -4.61 -11.05
N TYR A 106 -2.91 -5.73 -11.54
CA TYR A 106 -2.34 -7.03 -11.20
C TYR A 106 -1.06 -7.30 -12.01
N CYS A 107 0.06 -7.52 -11.32
CA CYS A 107 1.34 -7.88 -11.93
C CYS A 107 1.50 -9.40 -11.95
N THR A 108 1.28 -10.01 -13.11
CA THR A 108 1.38 -11.46 -13.33
C THR A 108 2.78 -12.04 -13.11
N THR A 109 3.83 -11.21 -13.20
CA THR A 109 5.22 -11.66 -13.00
C THR A 109 5.54 -11.97 -11.54
N ILE A 110 4.97 -11.20 -10.60
CA ILE A 110 5.20 -11.38 -9.16
C ILE A 110 3.95 -11.85 -8.43
N TYR A 111 2.84 -12.04 -9.15
CA TYR A 111 1.53 -12.44 -8.63
C TYR A 111 1.00 -11.51 -7.53
N ARG A 112 1.16 -10.19 -7.71
CA ARG A 112 0.72 -9.17 -6.74
C ARG A 112 -0.02 -8.02 -7.38
N ARG A 113 -0.88 -7.36 -6.61
CA ARG A 113 -1.45 -6.07 -7.00
C ARG A 113 -0.44 -4.97 -6.71
N VAL A 114 -0.23 -4.09 -7.68
CA VAL A 114 0.79 -3.04 -7.62
C VAL A 114 0.21 -1.68 -7.98
N PHE A 115 0.70 -0.63 -7.34
CA PHE A 115 0.15 0.73 -7.39
C PHE A 115 1.21 1.77 -7.77
N ARG A 116 0.75 2.88 -8.34
CA ARG A 116 1.51 4.12 -8.58
C ARG A 116 0.56 5.32 -8.52
N THR A 117 1.08 6.52 -8.30
CA THR A 117 0.30 7.76 -8.49
C THR A 117 -0.09 7.95 -9.95
N LYS A 118 -1.30 8.44 -10.20
CA LYS A 118 -1.72 8.83 -11.56
C LYS A 118 -0.91 10.05 -12.00
N SER A 119 -0.45 10.03 -13.25
CA SER A 119 0.24 11.17 -13.86
C SER A 119 -0.49 11.60 -15.11
N ASN A 120 -1.42 12.55 -15.04
CA ASN A 120 -2.18 13.20 -16.15
C ASN A 120 -2.70 12.31 -17.30
N ASP A 121 -2.61 11.00 -17.20
CA ASP A 121 -2.90 10.06 -18.28
C ASP A 121 -4.22 9.38 -17.99
N ASN A 122 -5.00 9.12 -19.05
CA ASN A 122 -6.34 8.49 -19.05
C ASN A 122 -6.33 7.00 -18.61
N SER A 123 -5.37 6.62 -17.76
CA SER A 123 -5.22 5.30 -17.18
C SER A 123 -6.48 4.90 -16.41
N LYS A 124 -7.01 3.72 -16.74
CA LYS A 124 -8.27 3.17 -16.19
C LYS A 124 -8.21 3.09 -14.66
N TYR A 125 -9.36 3.30 -14.01
CA TYR A 125 -9.54 3.22 -12.57
C TYR A 125 -9.29 1.80 -12.02
N LEU A 126 -8.80 1.72 -10.78
CA LEU A 126 -8.58 0.47 -10.03
C LEU A 126 -9.84 -0.42 -9.95
N THR A 127 -11.02 0.19 -9.96
CA THR A 127 -12.33 -0.47 -9.93
C THR A 127 -12.78 -1.07 -11.25
N ASN A 128 -12.12 -0.73 -12.36
CA ASN A 128 -12.44 -1.24 -13.70
C ASN A 128 -11.56 -2.43 -14.12
N GLU A 129 -10.79 -3.02 -13.21
CA GLU A 129 -10.01 -4.22 -13.49
C GLU A 129 -10.87 -5.48 -13.55
N ASN A 130 -10.41 -6.49 -14.31
CA ASN A 130 -11.06 -7.79 -14.40
C ASN A 130 -11.29 -8.37 -12.99
N LYS A 131 -12.51 -8.84 -12.74
CA LYS A 131 -12.95 -9.41 -11.45
C LYS A 131 -12.20 -10.69 -11.04
N ASP A 132 -11.34 -11.22 -11.92
CA ASP A 132 -10.65 -12.51 -11.73
C ASP A 132 -9.22 -12.36 -11.20
N HIS A 133 -8.76 -11.14 -10.93
CA HIS A 133 -7.41 -10.89 -10.42
C HIS A 133 -7.39 -10.64 -8.91
N TYR A 134 -7.00 -11.68 -8.17
CA TYR A 134 -6.76 -11.66 -6.73
C TYR A 134 -5.34 -11.17 -6.42
N ASP A 135 -5.20 -10.34 -5.41
CA ASP A 135 -3.90 -9.95 -4.87
C ASP A 135 -3.25 -11.07 -4.03
N GLU A 136 -2.09 -10.79 -3.43
CA GLU A 136 -1.32 -11.75 -2.63
C GLU A 136 -2.03 -12.26 -1.37
N TYR A 137 -3.13 -11.61 -0.97
CA TYR A 137 -3.96 -11.99 0.18
C TYR A 137 -5.21 -12.76 -0.25
N ASN A 138 -5.31 -13.12 -1.53
CA ASN A 138 -6.47 -13.76 -2.13
C ASN A 138 -7.74 -12.89 -2.01
N LEU A 139 -7.59 -11.59 -2.31
CA LEU A 139 -8.66 -10.59 -2.36
C LEU A 139 -8.73 -9.90 -3.73
N ILE A 140 -9.95 -9.65 -4.21
CA ILE A 140 -10.18 -8.69 -5.29
C ILE A 140 -10.17 -7.27 -4.74
N PHE A 141 -9.87 -6.26 -5.58
CA PHE A 141 -9.72 -4.88 -5.10
C PHE A 141 -10.96 -4.35 -4.34
N ASN A 142 -12.16 -4.74 -4.77
CA ASN A 142 -13.40 -4.32 -4.12
C ASN A 142 -13.62 -4.95 -2.73
N GLU A 143 -12.97 -6.07 -2.40
CA GLU A 143 -13.05 -6.67 -1.06
C GLU A 143 -12.28 -5.86 -0.01
N TRP A 144 -11.42 -4.93 -0.42
CA TRP A 144 -10.78 -3.96 0.48
C TRP A 144 -11.74 -2.86 0.95
N LYS A 145 -12.85 -2.67 0.22
CA LYS A 145 -13.89 -1.73 0.59
C LYS A 145 -14.46 -2.13 1.96
N ASN A 146 -14.23 -1.31 2.97
CA ASN A 146 -14.69 -1.51 4.35
C ASN A 146 -13.92 -2.59 5.14
N ILE A 147 -12.70 -2.98 4.76
CA ILE A 147 -11.93 -4.00 5.50
C ILE A 147 -11.69 -3.65 6.98
N ASN A 148 -11.64 -2.34 7.29
CA ASN A 148 -11.47 -1.80 8.64
C ASN A 148 -12.78 -1.43 9.35
N LYS A 149 -13.93 -1.60 8.70
CA LYS A 149 -15.23 -1.34 9.34
C LYS A 149 -15.74 -2.65 9.89
N GLU A 150 -15.48 -2.88 11.18
CA GLU A 150 -16.07 -4.02 11.88
C GLU A 150 -17.61 -3.91 11.89
N GLU A 151 -18.23 -5.08 11.92
CA GLU A 151 -19.64 -5.39 11.69
C GLU A 151 -20.61 -4.61 12.59
N ASN A 152 -21.07 -3.43 12.17
CA ASN A 152 -22.34 -2.87 12.66
C ASN A 152 -23.55 -3.63 12.04
N LEU A 153 -23.50 -4.96 11.99
CA LEU A 153 -24.58 -5.82 11.48
C LEU A 153 -25.41 -6.48 12.59
N PHE A 154 -25.19 -6.15 13.86
CA PHE A 154 -25.98 -6.68 14.98
C PHE A 154 -26.79 -5.64 15.78
N GLU A 155 -26.86 -4.37 15.35
CA GLU A 155 -27.73 -3.35 15.98
C GLU A 155 -28.88 -2.88 15.08
N THR A 156 -29.60 -3.80 14.43
CA THR A 156 -31.01 -3.56 14.06
C THR A 156 -31.76 -4.88 14.00
N SER A 157 -31.94 -5.53 15.15
CA SER A 157 -32.99 -6.53 15.35
C SER A 157 -33.27 -6.58 16.83
N PHE A 158 -34.16 -5.71 17.31
CA PHE A 158 -35.33 -6.01 18.14
C PHE A 158 -36.05 -4.71 18.49
#